data_AF-A0A1Q6I2B6-F1
#
_entry.id   AF-A0A1Q6I2B6-F1
#
_cell.length_a   1.000
_cell.length_b   1.000
_cell.length_c   1.000
_cell.angle_alpha   90.00
_cell.angle_beta   90.00
_cell.angle_gamma   90.00
#
_symmetry.space_group_name_H-M   'P 1'
#
loop_
_entity.id
_entity.type
_entity.pdbx_description
1 polymer ?
#
loop_
_entity_poly.entity_id
_entity_poly.type
_entity_poly.pdbx_seq_one_letter_code
_entity_poly.pdbx_strand_id
1 'polypeptide(L)'
;MKSLNGSVLRCIFAIVLGLVLVLWPEAAVTYLVITIGICFIIPGLFSLLNYFTREKVEGEPSPMFPIDGAGSILFGAWLVIMPQFFVSILMYVLGALLVLAGAQQLISLVSARKWSTVSYVFYIIPSLILITGVMILAYPFGAAANTFVIFGVACLIYGISELINWYKFSKR
;
A
#
# COMPACT_ATOMS: atom_id res chain seq x y z
N MET A 1 -18.31 19.86 -24.16
CA MET A 1 -19.29 18.85 -23.66
C MET A 1 -18.53 17.72 -22.96
N LYS A 2 -18.98 17.33 -21.75
CA LYS A 2 -18.64 16.08 -20.99
C LYS A 2 -17.27 15.91 -20.27
N SER A 3 -16.79 16.88 -19.48
CA SER A 3 -15.77 16.58 -18.43
C SER A 3 -16.26 16.76 -16.99
N LEU A 4 -17.42 17.39 -16.79
CA LEU A 4 -17.95 17.73 -15.45
C LEU A 4 -18.40 16.50 -14.63
N ASN A 5 -18.93 15.45 -15.26
CA ASN A 5 -19.31 14.23 -14.55
C ASN A 5 -18.10 13.51 -13.94
N GLY A 6 -16.93 13.55 -14.59
CA GLY A 6 -15.73 12.88 -14.10
C GLY A 6 -15.20 13.53 -12.81
N SER A 7 -15.16 14.86 -12.76
CA SER A 7 -14.62 15.59 -11.61
C SER A 7 -15.52 15.51 -10.38
N VAL A 8 -16.83 15.71 -10.53
CA VAL A 8 -17.78 15.60 -9.39
C VAL A 8 -17.83 14.18 -8.85
N LEU A 9 -17.86 13.18 -9.74
CA LEU A 9 -17.84 11.77 -9.35
C LEU A 9 -16.55 11.42 -8.58
N ARG A 10 -15.38 11.91 -9.03
CA ARG A 10 -14.11 11.75 -8.30
C ARG A 10 -14.15 12.40 -6.91
N CYS A 11 -14.74 13.58 -6.78
CA CYS A 11 -14.89 14.25 -5.48
C CYS A 11 -15.75 13.42 -4.52
N ILE A 12 -16.90 12.93 -5.00
CA ILE A 12 -17.80 12.08 -4.21
C ILE A 12 -17.07 10.79 -3.81
N PHE A 13 -16.37 10.13 -4.73
CA PHE A 13 -15.58 8.95 -4.42
C PHE A 13 -14.48 9.24 -3.39
N ALA A 14 -13.74 10.33 -3.53
CA ALA A 14 -12.69 10.71 -2.59
C ALA A 14 -13.25 10.95 -1.17
N ILE A 15 -14.41 11.60 -1.06
CA ILE A 15 -15.08 11.83 0.23
C ILE A 15 -15.58 10.52 0.83
N VAL A 16 -16.25 9.68 0.04
CA VAL A 16 -16.78 8.39 0.52
C VAL A 16 -15.63 7.47 0.94
N LEU A 17 -14.58 7.35 0.13
CA LEU A 17 -13.39 6.57 0.48
C LEU A 17 -12.72 7.13 1.73
N GLY A 18 -12.56 8.45 1.82
CA GLY A 18 -12.01 9.10 3.01
C GLY A 18 -12.81 8.79 4.28
N LEU A 19 -14.15 8.82 4.20
CA LEU A 19 -15.03 8.45 5.32
C LEU A 19 -14.85 6.98 5.71
N VAL A 20 -14.84 6.06 4.74
CA VAL A 20 -14.64 4.63 4.99
C VAL A 20 -13.28 4.37 5.67
N LEU A 21 -12.23 5.02 5.20
CA LEU A 21 -10.87 4.93 5.74
C LEU A 21 -10.78 5.42 7.19
N VAL A 22 -11.52 6.48 7.55
CA VAL A 22 -11.49 7.04 8.91
C VAL A 22 -12.37 6.25 9.87
N LEU A 23 -13.57 5.83 9.44
CA LEU A 23 -14.53 5.14 10.30
C LEU A 23 -14.21 3.66 10.50
N TRP A 24 -13.69 2.99 9.46
CA TRP A 24 -13.38 1.56 9.48
C TRP A 24 -11.99 1.26 8.90
N PRO A 25 -10.91 1.79 9.49
CA PRO A 25 -9.56 1.62 8.96
C PRO A 25 -9.13 0.16 8.92
N GLU A 26 -9.44 -0.62 9.95
CA GLU A 26 -9.08 -2.05 10.02
C GLU A 26 -9.77 -2.86 8.90
N ALA A 27 -11.07 -2.64 8.70
CA ALA A 27 -11.81 -3.28 7.63
C ALA A 27 -11.30 -2.81 6.25
N ALA A 28 -11.00 -1.52 6.10
CA ALA A 28 -10.47 -0.97 4.85
C ALA A 28 -9.13 -1.63 4.46
N VAL A 29 -8.22 -1.82 5.42
CA VAL A 29 -6.95 -2.53 5.20
C VAL A 29 -7.20 -3.97 4.75
N THR A 30 -8.06 -4.71 5.46
CA THR A 30 -8.38 -6.10 5.12
C THR A 30 -9.02 -6.22 3.74
N TYR A 31 -10.02 -5.40 3.41
CA TYR A 31 -10.68 -5.43 2.10
C TYR A 31 -9.75 -5.03 0.97
N LEU A 32 -8.82 -4.09 1.20
CA LEU A 32 -7.81 -3.73 0.21
C LEU A 32 -6.93 -4.94 -0.12
N VAL A 33 -6.43 -5.66 0.90
CA VAL A 33 -5.61 -6.86 0.69
C VAL A 33 -6.37 -7.97 -0.02
N ILE A 34 -7.64 -8.20 0.33
CA ILE A 34 -8.50 -9.16 -0.37
C ILE A 34 -8.67 -8.76 -1.83
N THR A 35 -8.90 -7.47 -2.11
CA THR A 35 -9.05 -6.96 -3.48
C THR A 35 -7.78 -7.17 -4.30
N ILE A 36 -6.61 -6.88 -3.72
CA ILE A 36 -5.32 -7.19 -4.35
C ILE A 36 -5.21 -8.70 -4.60
N GLY A 37 -5.55 -9.54 -3.63
CA GLY A 37 -5.53 -11.00 -3.77
C GLY A 37 -6.36 -11.50 -4.94
N ILE A 38 -7.59 -10.99 -5.09
CA ILE A 38 -8.45 -11.29 -6.24
C ILE A 38 -7.80 -10.81 -7.55
N CYS A 39 -7.23 -9.61 -7.58
CA CYS A 39 -6.51 -9.09 -8.74
C CYS A 39 -5.29 -9.94 -9.13
N PHE A 40 -4.68 -10.67 -8.18
CA PHE A 40 -3.59 -11.64 -8.47
C PHE A 40 -4.12 -12.99 -8.95
N ILE A 41 -5.27 -13.45 -8.45
CA ILE A 41 -5.87 -14.74 -8.85
C ILE A 41 -6.32 -14.70 -10.33
N ILE A 42 -6.95 -13.61 -10.77
CA ILE A 42 -7.49 -13.48 -12.14
C ILE A 42 -6.43 -13.74 -13.23
N PRO A 43 -5.30 -13.02 -13.30
CA PRO A 43 -4.27 -13.28 -14.31
C PRO A 43 -3.62 -14.66 -14.15
N GLY A 44 -3.50 -15.16 -12.92
CA GLY A 44 -3.00 -16.51 -12.65
C GLY A 44 -3.90 -17.59 -13.24
N LEU A 45 -5.21 -17.45 -13.09
CA LEU A 45 -6.22 -18.31 -13.70
C LEU A 45 -6.11 -18.28 -15.23
N PHE A 46 -6.03 -17.09 -15.84
CA PHE A 46 -5.85 -16.98 -17.29
C PHE A 46 -4.57 -17.66 -17.78
N SER A 47 -3.47 -17.52 -17.03
CA SER A 47 -2.19 -18.16 -17.37
C SER A 47 -2.28 -19.69 -17.33
N LEU A 48 -2.90 -20.28 -16.30
CA LEU A 48 -3.11 -21.72 -16.23
C LEU A 48 -4.10 -22.22 -17.29
N LEU A 49 -5.22 -21.53 -17.51
CA LEU A 49 -6.21 -21.92 -18.51
C LEU A 49 -5.60 -21.93 -19.92
N ASN A 50 -4.78 -20.92 -20.26
CA ASN A 50 -4.05 -20.87 -21.53
C ASN A 50 -3.06 -22.04 -21.66
N TYR A 51 -2.39 -22.45 -20.58
CA TYR A 51 -1.49 -23.60 -20.60
C TYR A 51 -2.23 -24.92 -20.88
N PHE A 52 -3.38 -25.13 -20.25
CA PHE A 52 -4.17 -26.36 -20.44
C PHE A 52 -4.95 -26.42 -21.75
N THR A 53 -5.33 -25.27 -22.32
CA THR A 53 -6.11 -25.19 -23.57
C THR A 53 -5.24 -25.11 -24.82
N ARG A 54 -3.92 -24.88 -24.67
CA ARG A 54 -3.01 -24.80 -25.81
C ARG A 54 -2.83 -26.18 -26.45
N GLU A 55 -3.24 -26.31 -27.70
CA GLU A 55 -2.98 -27.51 -28.49
C GLU A 55 -1.47 -27.75 -28.59
N LYS A 56 -1.06 -28.99 -28.34
CA LYS A 56 0.34 -29.41 -28.51
C LYS A 56 0.63 -29.46 -30.00
N VAL A 57 1.27 -28.42 -30.52
CA VAL A 57 1.75 -28.39 -31.92
C VAL A 57 2.97 -29.30 -32.03
N GLU A 58 2.91 -30.30 -32.91
CA GLU A 58 4.04 -31.20 -33.17
C GLU A 58 5.24 -30.38 -33.71
N GLY A 59 6.37 -30.42 -32.98
CA GLY A 59 7.61 -29.72 -33.35
C GLY A 59 7.96 -28.50 -32.48
N GLU A 60 7.05 -28.01 -31.64
CA GLU A 60 7.38 -27.00 -30.63
C GLU A 60 7.89 -27.66 -29.34
N PRO A 61 8.88 -27.06 -28.63
CA PRO A 61 9.26 -27.54 -27.31
C PRO A 61 8.05 -27.54 -26.37
N SER A 62 7.92 -28.61 -25.58
CA SER A 62 6.83 -28.75 -24.59
C SER A 62 6.65 -27.44 -23.82
N PRO A 63 5.42 -26.91 -23.74
CA PRO A 63 5.19 -25.66 -23.03
C PRO A 63 5.65 -25.82 -21.59
N MET A 64 6.49 -24.89 -21.14
CA MET A 64 6.95 -24.85 -19.76
C MET A 64 5.74 -24.51 -18.88
N PHE A 65 5.57 -25.26 -17.79
CA PHE A 65 4.48 -25.01 -16.85
C PHE A 65 4.54 -23.56 -16.35
N PRO A 66 3.43 -22.80 -16.32
CA PRO A 66 3.43 -21.42 -15.89
C PRO A 66 3.58 -21.34 -14.37
N ILE A 67 4.81 -21.47 -13.88
CA ILE A 67 5.16 -21.37 -12.46
C ILE A 67 4.71 -20.01 -11.91
N ASP A 68 4.85 -18.94 -12.70
CA ASP A 68 4.40 -17.59 -12.33
C ASP A 68 2.88 -17.52 -12.21
N GLY A 69 2.14 -18.23 -13.08
CA GLY A 69 0.69 -18.34 -13.03
C GLY A 69 0.22 -19.07 -11.77
N ALA A 70 0.78 -20.24 -11.50
CA ALA A 70 0.48 -21.00 -10.28
C ALA A 70 0.86 -20.22 -9.00
N GLY A 71 2.03 -19.57 -8.99
CA GLY A 71 2.49 -18.74 -7.88
C GLY A 71 1.57 -17.55 -7.61
N SER A 72 1.09 -16.87 -8.65
CA SER A 72 0.14 -15.77 -8.51
C SER A 72 -1.21 -16.19 -7.94
N ILE A 73 -1.74 -17.38 -8.32
CA ILE A 73 -2.97 -17.92 -7.73
C ILE A 73 -2.74 -18.29 -6.27
N LEU A 74 -1.65 -18.99 -5.95
CA LEU A 74 -1.35 -19.40 -4.58
C LEU A 74 -1.19 -18.17 -3.67
N PHE A 75 -0.45 -17.17 -4.14
CA PHE A 75 -0.25 -15.93 -3.42
C PHE A 75 -1.57 -15.17 -3.26
N GLY A 76 -2.35 -15.01 -4.33
CA GLY A 76 -3.64 -14.34 -4.27
C GLY A 76 -4.65 -15.05 -3.39
N ALA A 77 -4.70 -16.39 -3.41
CA ALA A 77 -5.53 -17.19 -2.53
C ALA A 77 -5.13 -17.01 -1.06
N TRP A 78 -3.82 -16.98 -0.78
CA TRP A 78 -3.33 -16.71 0.57
C TRP A 78 -3.74 -15.32 1.07
N LEU A 79 -3.66 -14.28 0.21
CA LEU A 79 -4.13 -12.93 0.54
C LEU A 79 -5.63 -12.87 0.83
N VAL A 80 -6.45 -13.66 0.14
CA VAL A 80 -7.91 -13.70 0.35
C VAL A 80 -8.28 -14.48 1.61
N ILE A 81 -7.60 -15.60 1.88
CA ILE A 81 -7.91 -16.47 3.03
C ILE A 81 -7.38 -15.88 4.34
N MET A 82 -6.16 -15.33 4.34
CA MET A 82 -5.50 -14.79 5.54
C MET A 82 -4.94 -13.37 5.32
N PRO A 83 -5.79 -12.38 4.98
CA PRO A 83 -5.35 -11.01 4.71
C PRO A 83 -4.62 -10.39 5.91
N GLN A 84 -5.13 -10.63 7.12
CA GLN A 84 -4.61 -10.04 8.35
C GLN A 84 -3.20 -10.54 8.69
N PHE A 85 -2.90 -11.80 8.37
CA PHE A 85 -1.55 -12.37 8.53
C PHE A 85 -0.57 -11.70 7.57
N PHE A 86 -0.96 -11.51 6.31
CA PHE A 86 -0.14 -10.82 5.31
C PHE A 86 0.17 -9.37 5.71
N VAL A 87 -0.84 -8.61 6.14
CA VAL A 87 -0.66 -7.24 6.65
C VAL A 87 0.33 -7.22 7.81
N SER A 88 0.21 -8.17 8.73
CA SER A 88 1.10 -8.27 9.88
C SER A 88 2.55 -8.50 9.45
N ILE A 89 2.80 -9.46 8.55
CA ILE A 89 4.14 -9.70 8.00
C ILE A 89 4.69 -8.43 7.34
N LEU A 90 3.89 -7.78 6.49
CA LEU A 90 4.30 -6.57 5.78
C LEU A 90 4.70 -5.46 6.76
N MET A 91 3.91 -5.26 7.81
CA MET A 91 4.18 -4.27 8.85
C MET A 91 5.41 -4.63 9.69
N TYR A 92 5.64 -5.91 10.00
CA TYR A 92 6.87 -6.34 10.67
C TYR A 92 8.11 -6.06 9.82
N VAL A 93 8.05 -6.39 8.51
CA VAL A 93 9.13 -6.09 7.57
C VAL A 93 9.37 -4.58 7.50
N LEU A 94 8.31 -3.79 7.36
CA LEU A 94 8.39 -2.33 7.30
C LEU A 94 8.95 -1.73 8.61
N GLY A 95 8.52 -2.22 9.77
CA GLY A 95 9.04 -1.82 11.07
C GLY A 95 10.53 -2.16 11.22
N ALA A 96 10.94 -3.36 10.84
CA ALA A 96 12.33 -3.77 10.87
C ALA A 96 13.21 -2.92 9.95
N LEU A 97 12.75 -2.66 8.72
CA LEU A 97 13.44 -1.77 7.78
C LEU A 97 13.57 -0.34 8.32
N LEU A 98 12.54 0.20 8.98
CA LEU A 98 12.61 1.52 9.62
C LEU A 98 13.60 1.56 10.78
N VAL A 99 13.64 0.52 11.62
CA VAL A 99 14.63 0.43 12.70
C VAL A 99 16.04 0.40 12.13
N LEU A 100 16.29 -0.43 11.11
CA LEU A 100 17.58 -0.50 10.44
C LEU A 100 17.96 0.83 9.79
N ALA A 101 17.04 1.47 9.08
CA ALA A 101 17.26 2.77 8.44
C ALA A 101 17.55 3.87 9.47
N GLY A 102 16.75 3.95 10.55
CA GLY A 102 16.96 4.92 11.62
C GLY A 102 18.30 4.71 12.34
N ALA A 103 18.66 3.46 12.63
CA ALA A 103 19.95 3.13 13.24
C ALA A 103 21.11 3.49 12.30
N GLN A 104 21.02 3.14 11.02
CA GLN A 104 22.04 3.47 10.03
C GLN A 104 22.21 4.98 9.86
N GLN A 105 21.12 5.74 9.82
CA GLN A 105 21.15 7.21 9.75
C GLN A 105 21.84 7.80 11.00
N LEU A 106 21.53 7.29 12.21
CA LEU A 106 22.20 7.73 13.43
C LEU A 106 23.70 7.43 13.41
N ILE A 107 24.09 6.21 13.03
CA ILE A 107 25.51 5.80 12.92
C ILE A 107 26.24 6.68 11.91
N SER A 108 25.60 7.00 10.78
CA SER A 108 26.16 7.88 9.75
C SER A 108 26.40 9.29 10.28
N LEU A 109 25.44 9.87 11.01
CA LEU A 109 25.57 11.20 11.61
C LEU A 109 26.64 11.26 12.72
N VAL A 110 26.71 10.22 13.56
CA VAL A 110 27.77 10.10 14.58
C VAL A 110 29.14 10.00 13.94
N SER A 111 29.26 9.26 12.83
CA SER A 111 30.52 9.15 12.08
C SER A 111 30.90 10.47 11.40
N ALA A 112 29.93 11.17 10.81
CA ALA A 112 30.12 12.48 10.19
C ALA A 112 30.55 13.56 11.20
N ARG A 113 30.13 13.44 12.48
CA ARG A 113 30.55 14.33 13.57
C ARG A 113 32.07 14.33 13.79
N LYS A 114 32.78 13.28 13.38
CA LYS A 114 34.25 13.23 13.47
C LYS A 114 34.94 14.17 12.47
N TRP A 115 34.25 14.60 11.42
CA TRP A 115 34.83 15.37 10.30
C TRP A 115 34.13 16.72 10.07
N SER A 116 32.97 16.96 10.70
CA SER A 116 32.19 18.18 10.56
C SER A 116 31.29 18.42 11.78
N THR A 117 31.00 19.67 12.12
CA THR A 117 30.09 20.05 13.20
C THR A 117 28.63 19.81 12.79
N VAL A 118 28.11 18.63 13.11
CA VAL A 118 26.71 18.26 12.83
C VAL A 118 25.78 18.90 13.87
N SER A 119 24.81 19.70 13.44
CA SER A 119 23.79 20.31 14.31
C SER A 119 22.89 19.26 14.96
N TYR A 120 22.51 19.48 16.23
CA TYR A 120 21.66 18.57 17.00
C TYR A 120 20.28 18.33 16.35
N VAL A 121 19.79 19.27 15.55
CA VAL A 121 18.51 19.15 14.83
C VAL A 121 18.49 17.94 13.88
N PHE A 122 19.64 17.58 13.30
CA PHE A 122 19.74 16.45 12.38
C PHE A 122 19.55 15.08 13.06
N TYR A 123 19.67 14.99 14.39
CA TYR A 123 19.44 13.75 15.13
C TYR A 123 17.96 13.48 15.42
N ILE A 124 17.10 14.51 15.29
CA ILE A 124 15.67 14.39 15.56
C ILE A 124 15.02 13.45 14.55
N ILE A 125 15.29 13.65 13.25
CA ILE A 125 14.66 12.87 12.18
C ILE A 125 14.99 11.36 12.29
N PRO A 126 16.26 10.93 12.40
CA PRO A 126 16.59 9.51 12.56
C PRO A 126 16.05 8.90 13.84
N SER A 127 15.99 9.66 14.93
CA SER A 127 15.42 9.20 16.20
C SER A 127 13.91 8.96 16.08
N LEU A 128 13.18 9.88 15.44
CA LEU A 128 11.75 9.70 15.16
C LEU A 128 11.49 8.49 14.26
N ILE A 129 12.32 8.28 13.24
CA ILE A 129 12.23 7.10 12.35
C ILE A 129 12.44 5.81 13.16
N LEU A 130 13.44 5.76 14.03
CA LEU A 130 13.74 4.60 14.86
C LEU A 130 12.61 4.31 15.85
N ILE A 131 12.11 5.35 16.55
CA ILE A 131 10.96 5.22 17.46
C ILE A 131 9.74 4.71 16.70
N THR A 132 9.47 5.25 15.51
CA THR A 132 8.35 4.81 14.66
C THR A 132 8.49 3.35 14.26
N GLY A 133 9.69 2.93 13.84
CA GLY A 133 9.99 1.53 13.52
C GLY A 133 9.73 0.58 14.70
N VAL A 134 10.20 0.94 15.90
CA VAL A 134 9.96 0.16 17.12
C VAL A 134 8.47 0.10 17.47
N MET A 135 7.73 1.21 17.36
CA MET A 135 6.28 1.22 17.61
C MET A 135 5.52 0.32 16.63
N ILE A 136 5.92 0.30 15.36
CA ILE A 136 5.33 -0.58 14.34
C ILE A 136 5.59 -2.04 14.68
N LEU A 137 6.79 -2.40 15.15
CA LEU A 137 7.10 -3.77 15.58
C LEU A 137 6.30 -4.18 16.82
N ALA A 138 6.00 -3.25 17.72
CA ALA A 138 5.21 -3.53 18.92
C ALA A 138 3.71 -3.70 18.61
N TYR A 139 3.16 -2.91 17.68
CA TYR A 139 1.72 -2.89 17.35
C TYR A 139 1.49 -2.80 15.83
N PRO A 140 1.82 -3.84 15.04
CA PRO A 140 1.85 -3.77 13.58
C PRO A 140 0.48 -3.47 12.95
N PHE A 141 -0.57 -4.15 13.42
CA PHE A 141 -1.90 -3.97 12.87
C PHE A 141 -2.49 -2.59 13.20
N GLY A 142 -2.33 -2.14 14.44
CA GLY A 142 -2.74 -0.79 14.86
C GLY A 142 -1.97 0.30 14.10
N ALA A 143 -0.69 0.09 13.83
CA ALA A 143 0.09 1.04 13.04
C ALA A 143 -0.39 1.13 11.58
N ALA A 144 -0.80 0.02 10.97
CA ALA A 144 -1.40 0.02 9.64
C ALA A 144 -2.72 0.81 9.66
N ALA A 145 -3.63 0.48 10.59
CA ALA A 145 -4.92 1.16 10.73
C ALA A 145 -4.75 2.67 10.95
N ASN A 146 -3.87 3.08 11.87
CA ASN A 146 -3.60 4.50 12.15
C ASN A 146 -3.08 5.25 10.91
N THR A 147 -2.21 4.61 10.13
CA THR A 147 -1.70 5.19 8.87
C THR A 147 -2.85 5.37 7.87
N PHE A 148 -3.76 4.41 7.77
CA PHE A 148 -4.93 4.49 6.90
C PHE A 148 -5.92 5.58 7.35
N VAL A 149 -6.07 5.84 8.65
CA VAL A 149 -6.86 6.98 9.16
C VAL A 149 -6.27 8.30 8.68
N ILE A 150 -4.94 8.47 8.75
CA ILE A 150 -4.26 9.68 8.27
C ILE A 150 -4.52 9.87 6.77
N PHE A 151 -4.39 8.81 5.97
CA PHE A 151 -4.76 8.84 4.55
C PHE A 151 -6.23 9.19 4.33
N GLY A 152 -7.15 8.64 5.15
CA GLY A 152 -8.57 8.93 5.08
C GLY A 152 -8.89 10.41 5.33
N VAL A 153 -8.30 11.01 6.37
CA VAL A 153 -8.43 12.44 6.67
C VAL A 153 -7.88 13.29 5.51
N ALA A 154 -6.71 12.94 4.97
CA ALA A 154 -6.14 13.63 3.82
C ALA A 154 -7.04 13.55 2.58
N CYS A 155 -7.62 12.37 2.31
CA CYS A 155 -8.60 12.17 1.24
C CYS A 155 -9.87 13.00 1.43
N LEU A 156 -10.36 13.13 2.68
CA LEU A 156 -11.50 13.99 2.99
C LEU A 156 -11.20 15.46 2.70
N ILE A 157 -10.07 15.97 3.20
CA ILE A 157 -9.65 17.35 2.97
C ILE A 157 -9.51 17.61 1.48
N TYR A 158 -8.88 16.69 0.75
CA TYR A 158 -8.73 16.79 -0.70
C TYR A 158 -10.09 16.80 -1.43
N GLY A 159 -10.97 15.84 -1.13
CA GLY A 159 -12.29 15.71 -1.77
C GLY A 159 -13.19 16.92 -1.51
N ILE A 160 -13.16 17.48 -0.29
CA ILE A 160 -13.89 18.71 0.06
C ILE A 160 -13.29 19.91 -0.67
N SER A 161 -11.97 20.05 -0.69
CA SER A 161 -11.29 21.16 -1.37
C SER A 161 -11.60 21.18 -2.87
N GLU A 162 -11.59 20.02 -3.51
CA GLU A 162 -11.89 19.88 -4.93
C GLU A 162 -13.37 20.17 -5.22
N LEU A 163 -14.29 19.75 -4.34
CA LEU A 163 -15.72 20.05 -4.46
C LEU A 163 -15.99 21.57 -4.37
N ILE A 164 -15.31 22.25 -3.43
CA ILE A 164 -15.40 23.72 -3.27
C ILE A 164 -14.85 24.42 -4.51
N ASN A 165 -13.69 23.99 -5.02
CA ASN A 165 -13.09 24.54 -6.22
C ASN A 165 -14.02 24.36 -7.43
N TRP A 166 -14.59 23.17 -7.61
CA TRP A 166 -15.54 22.90 -8.67
C TRP A 166 -16.77 23.82 -8.60
N TYR A 167 -17.37 24.01 -7.42
CA TYR A 167 -18.51 24.91 -7.26
C TYR A 167 -18.14 26.36 -7.61
N LYS A 168 -16.93 26.80 -7.24
CA LYS A 168 -16.43 28.15 -7.53
C LYS A 168 -16.16 28.37 -9.02
N PHE A 169 -15.60 27.38 -9.73
CA PHE A 169 -15.31 27.47 -11.17
C PHE A 169 -16.53 27.23 -12.05
N SER A 170 -17.50 26.42 -11.61
CA SER A 170 -18.76 26.21 -12.34
C SER A 170 -19.69 27.44 -12.33
N LYS A 171 -19.43 28.41 -11.45
CA LYS A 171 -20.23 29.63 -11.28
C LYS A 171 -19.62 30.86 -11.99
N ARG A 172 -18.48 30.69 -12.66
CA ARG A 172 -17.85 31.66 -13.57
C ARG A 172 -18.09 31.24 -15.01
#